data_AF-A0A1D2QR12-F1
#
_entry.id   AF-A0A1D2QR12-F1
#
_cell.length_a   1.000
_cell.length_b   1.000
_cell.length_c   1.000
_cell.angle_alpha   90.00
_cell.angle_beta   90.00
_cell.angle_gamma   90.00
#
_symmetry.space_group_name_H-M   'P 1'
#
loop_
_entity.id
_entity.type
_entity.pdbx_description
1 polymer ?
#
loop_
_entity_poly.entity_id
_entity_poly.type
_entity_poly.pdbx_seq_one_letter_code
_entity_poly.pdbx_strand_id
1 'polypeptide(L)'
;MVEILTSKYLEDVLYCLGNERRGFHYFKDRYYLELFAAKPIVKNIIKRCGNGYLPIDNLKSYWPNDVLTFTLTLDRWGDSERGYDQTPRNQQNLVLQINFGNEHNQHYHSLLKPYDSYGPFEYRGHPIRQNNRKTLSWVRIDFDPTTGEALIEEVQNDWIRRVTWDMQRVTRCYAGKNTVKPGDIIHGIDCEYNEFKHYAEVILEPYKRLWAELSLLAAIQFIRNKLGISTIYYHTFDTGRKIKKIYGLLPKSMYTKLPKQFGFEVTSQSPRFLEQHKKARRYLKAIKNTQWYRLSI
;
A
#
# COMPACT_ATOMS: atom_id res chain seq x y z
N MET A 1 19.44 -11.72 -22.33
CA MET A 1 19.12 -10.37 -22.83
C MET A 1 17.89 -9.74 -22.18
N VAL A 2 16.81 -10.47 -21.87
CA VAL A 2 15.59 -9.88 -21.24
C VAL A 2 15.76 -9.55 -19.75
N GLU A 3 16.52 -10.32 -18.96
CA GLU A 3 16.76 -10.06 -17.52
C GLU A 3 17.58 -8.77 -17.26
N ILE A 4 18.40 -8.31 -18.21
CA ILE A 4 19.21 -7.09 -18.07
C ILE A 4 18.37 -5.83 -18.33
N LEU A 5 17.30 -5.94 -19.14
CA LEU A 5 16.47 -4.80 -19.52
C LEU A 5 15.54 -4.35 -18.38
N THR A 6 14.99 -5.25 -17.57
CA THR A 6 14.07 -4.89 -16.47
C THR A 6 14.76 -4.20 -15.29
N SER A 7 16.00 -4.60 -14.95
CA SER A 7 16.79 -3.91 -13.92
C SER A 7 17.12 -2.47 -14.33
N LYS A 8 17.49 -2.25 -15.61
CA LYS A 8 17.79 -0.91 -16.13
C LYS A 8 16.59 0.04 -16.03
N TYR A 9 15.38 -0.40 -16.42
CA TYR A 9 14.18 0.45 -16.32
C TYR A 9 13.80 0.79 -14.88
N LEU A 10 13.99 -0.14 -13.94
CA LEU A 10 13.78 0.15 -12.52
C LEU A 10 14.75 1.23 -12.04
N GLU A 11 16.03 1.11 -12.38
CA GLU A 11 17.03 2.14 -12.04
C GLU A 11 16.69 3.48 -12.69
N ASP A 12 16.27 3.50 -13.96
CA ASP A 12 15.86 4.73 -14.64
C ASP A 12 14.65 5.39 -13.93
N VAL A 13 13.65 4.60 -13.50
CA VAL A 13 12.50 5.10 -12.74
C VAL A 13 12.93 5.63 -11.36
N LEU A 14 13.77 4.90 -10.63
CA LEU A 14 14.28 5.33 -9.33
C LEU A 14 15.17 6.57 -9.45
N TYR A 15 15.98 6.67 -10.50
CA TYR A 15 16.80 7.83 -10.78
C TYR A 15 15.95 9.06 -11.12
N CYS A 16 14.98 8.92 -12.02
CA CYS A 16 14.12 10.02 -12.47
C CYS A 16 13.13 10.47 -11.39
N LEU A 17 12.55 9.53 -10.62
CA LEU A 17 11.40 9.79 -9.76
C LEU A 17 11.65 9.50 -8.27
N GLY A 18 12.71 8.79 -7.90
CA GLY A 18 12.94 8.31 -6.53
C GLY A 18 13.24 9.41 -5.51
N ASN A 19 13.75 10.55 -5.98
CA ASN A 19 13.96 11.75 -5.16
C ASN A 19 12.75 12.71 -5.19
N GLU A 20 11.75 12.49 -6.04
CA GLU A 20 10.54 13.32 -6.08
C GLU A 20 9.73 13.11 -4.80
N ARG A 21 9.74 14.12 -3.91
CA ARG A 21 8.80 14.18 -2.78
C ARG A 21 7.52 14.79 -3.27
N ARG A 22 6.49 13.95 -3.49
CA ARG A 22 5.17 14.46 -3.85
C ARG A 22 4.26 14.47 -2.63
N GLY A 23 3.72 15.65 -2.33
CA GLY A 23 2.57 15.78 -1.44
C GLY A 23 1.41 15.00 -2.05
N PHE A 24 1.00 13.94 -1.38
CA PHE A 24 -0.17 13.17 -1.72
C PHE A 24 -1.25 13.51 -0.71
N HIS A 25 -2.21 14.29 -1.15
CA HIS A 25 -3.39 14.60 -0.36
C HIS A 25 -4.41 13.51 -0.64
N TYR A 26 -4.71 12.71 0.37
CA TYR A 26 -5.80 11.76 0.25
C TYR A 26 -7.09 12.45 0.61
N PHE A 27 -7.84 12.77 -0.43
CA PHE A 27 -9.25 13.04 -0.31
C PHE A 27 -9.92 11.67 -0.39
N LYS A 28 -10.69 11.30 0.63
CA LYS A 28 -11.42 10.03 0.77
C LYS A 28 -12.34 9.65 -0.42
N ASP A 29 -12.37 10.48 -1.46
CA ASP A 29 -13.61 11.06 -1.94
C ASP A 29 -13.45 11.85 -3.28
N ARG A 30 -12.22 11.95 -3.85
CA ARG A 30 -11.92 12.75 -5.08
C ARG A 30 -11.49 11.91 -6.29
N TYR A 31 -11.49 10.58 -6.18
CA TYR A 31 -10.96 9.72 -7.23
C TYR A 31 -12.07 8.90 -7.90
N TYR A 32 -12.25 9.14 -9.21
CA TYR A 32 -13.16 8.54 -10.20
C TYR A 32 -14.67 8.49 -9.85
N LEU A 33 -15.44 9.27 -10.63
CA LEU A 33 -16.88 9.51 -10.49
C LEU A 33 -17.76 8.27 -10.72
N GLU A 34 -17.31 7.27 -11.47
CA GLU A 34 -18.12 6.08 -11.77
C GLU A 34 -18.01 5.00 -10.67
N LEU A 35 -16.87 4.88 -9.99
CA LEU A 35 -16.61 3.82 -9.00
C LEU A 35 -17.13 4.13 -7.59
N PHE A 36 -17.42 5.41 -7.29
CA PHE A 36 -17.67 5.89 -5.93
C PHE A 36 -18.93 6.75 -5.76
N ALA A 37 -19.87 6.74 -6.71
CA ALA A 37 -21.16 7.44 -6.59
C ALA A 37 -21.92 7.14 -5.28
N ALA A 38 -21.67 5.97 -4.67
CA ALA A 38 -22.25 5.56 -3.39
C ALA A 38 -21.62 6.21 -2.15
N LYS A 39 -20.42 6.82 -2.24
CA LYS A 39 -19.70 7.38 -1.08
C LYS A 39 -20.40 8.65 -0.56
N PRO A 40 -20.45 8.88 0.77
CA PRO A 40 -21.21 9.98 1.37
C PRO A 40 -20.88 11.37 0.82
N ILE A 41 -19.62 11.64 0.43
CA ILE A 41 -19.27 12.93 -0.16
C ILE A 41 -19.93 13.13 -1.52
N VAL A 42 -19.95 12.09 -2.36
CA VAL A 42 -20.41 12.20 -3.74
C VAL A 42 -21.91 12.39 -3.69
N LYS A 43 -22.59 11.68 -2.78
CA LYS A 43 -23.98 11.93 -2.42
C LYS A 43 -24.20 13.35 -1.89
N ASN A 44 -23.34 13.88 -1.02
CA ASN A 44 -23.48 15.23 -0.46
C ASN A 44 -23.23 16.32 -1.50
N ILE A 45 -22.29 16.11 -2.43
CA ILE A 45 -22.01 17.02 -3.54
C ILE A 45 -23.16 16.95 -4.56
N ILE A 46 -23.63 15.76 -4.94
CA ILE A 46 -24.80 15.57 -5.81
C ILE A 46 -26.04 16.21 -5.19
N LYS A 47 -26.27 16.09 -3.88
CA LYS A 47 -27.37 16.78 -3.18
C LYS A 47 -27.30 18.31 -3.29
N ARG A 48 -26.10 18.88 -3.42
CA ARG A 48 -25.89 20.32 -3.64
C ARG A 48 -26.07 20.71 -5.11
N CYS A 49 -25.97 19.76 -6.02
CA CYS A 49 -26.29 19.94 -7.42
C CYS A 49 -27.80 19.73 -7.62
N GLY A 50 -28.58 20.81 -7.61
CA GLY A 50 -30.05 20.78 -7.64
C GLY A 50 -30.70 20.06 -8.84
N ASN A 51 -29.92 19.67 -9.85
CA ASN A 51 -30.35 18.88 -11.01
C ASN A 51 -29.85 17.43 -10.99
N GLY A 52 -29.20 16.98 -9.91
CA GLY A 52 -28.63 15.64 -9.80
C GLY A 52 -27.38 15.38 -10.66
N TYR A 53 -26.86 16.41 -11.34
CA TYR A 53 -25.67 16.32 -12.20
C TYR A 53 -24.46 16.94 -11.51
N LEU A 54 -23.34 16.21 -11.44
CA LEU A 54 -22.09 16.70 -10.87
C LEU A 54 -21.05 16.99 -11.98
N PRO A 55 -20.85 18.26 -12.38
CA PRO A 55 -19.78 18.63 -13.30
C PRO A 55 -18.41 18.28 -12.73
N ILE A 56 -17.50 17.81 -13.58
CA ILE A 56 -16.16 17.42 -13.15
C ILE A 56 -15.38 18.57 -12.49
N ASP A 57 -15.63 19.81 -12.91
CA ASP A 57 -14.96 20.99 -12.35
C ASP A 57 -15.47 21.34 -10.94
N ASN A 58 -16.73 21.03 -10.62
CA ASN A 58 -17.23 21.15 -9.25
C ASN A 58 -16.59 20.11 -8.32
N LEU A 59 -16.31 18.90 -8.82
CA LEU A 59 -15.54 17.91 -8.08
C LEU A 59 -14.07 18.34 -7.92
N LYS A 60 -13.45 18.91 -8.96
CA LYS A 60 -12.08 19.44 -8.87
C LYS A 60 -11.97 20.58 -7.86
N SER A 61 -13.01 21.39 -7.70
CA SER A 61 -13.04 22.54 -6.80
C SER A 61 -13.38 22.17 -5.35
N TYR A 62 -13.79 20.92 -5.11
CA TYR A 62 -14.14 20.46 -3.76
C TYR A 62 -12.88 20.15 -2.95
N TRP A 63 -12.72 20.86 -1.83
CA TRP A 63 -11.67 20.62 -0.83
C TRP A 63 -12.31 20.36 0.54
N PRO A 64 -12.19 19.14 1.10
CA PRO A 64 -12.73 18.85 2.42
C PRO A 64 -11.92 19.56 3.51
N ASN A 65 -12.58 19.85 4.64
CA ASN A 65 -11.96 20.53 5.78
C ASN A 65 -10.93 19.63 6.50
N ASP A 66 -11.14 18.31 6.49
CA ASP A 66 -10.23 17.34 7.08
C ASP A 66 -9.45 16.61 5.98
N VAL A 67 -8.14 16.85 5.89
CA VAL A 67 -7.26 16.23 4.88
C VAL A 67 -6.09 15.55 5.57
N LEU A 68 -5.91 14.26 5.31
CA LEU A 68 -4.68 13.57 5.65
C LEU A 68 -3.63 13.80 4.56
N THR A 69 -2.43 14.13 4.99
CA THR A 69 -1.29 14.37 4.10
C THR A 69 -0.31 13.20 4.14
N PHE A 70 0.15 12.81 2.97
CA PHE A 70 1.11 11.73 2.78
C PHE A 70 2.25 12.18 1.87
N THR A 71 3.41 11.53 1.98
CA THR A 71 4.49 11.67 1.00
C THR A 71 4.71 10.35 0.31
N LEU A 72 4.66 10.35 -1.03
CA LEU A 72 5.01 9.18 -1.81
C LEU A 72 6.52 9.17 -2.08
N THR A 73 7.14 8.00 -1.90
CA THR A 73 8.54 7.76 -2.28
C THR A 73 8.65 6.41 -2.97
N LEU A 74 9.78 6.17 -3.65
CA LEU A 74 10.04 4.91 -4.32
C LEU A 74 11.20 4.18 -3.67
N ASP A 75 11.14 2.86 -3.76
CA ASP A 75 12.19 1.95 -3.35
C ASP A 75 12.14 0.69 -4.23
N ARG A 76 12.92 -0.33 -3.88
CA ARG A 76 12.97 -1.64 -4.56
C ARG A 76 12.69 -2.78 -3.59
N TRP A 77 12.29 -3.91 -4.15
CA TRP A 77 12.14 -5.16 -3.41
C TRP A 77 12.82 -6.31 -4.14
N GLY A 78 13.59 -7.10 -3.39
CA GLY A 78 14.21 -8.34 -3.81
C GLY A 78 15.56 -8.16 -4.50
N ASP A 79 16.30 -9.26 -4.62
CA ASP A 79 17.61 -9.34 -5.26
C ASP A 79 17.59 -10.21 -6.53
N SER A 80 16.40 -10.38 -7.10
CA SER A 80 16.12 -11.19 -8.30
C SER A 80 16.16 -12.71 -8.06
N GLU A 81 16.02 -13.14 -6.80
CA GLU A 81 15.86 -14.54 -6.42
C GLU A 81 14.41 -14.82 -6.00
N ARG A 82 13.57 -15.22 -6.97
CA ARG A 82 12.12 -15.39 -6.75
C ARG A 82 11.72 -16.20 -5.51
N GLY A 83 12.49 -17.25 -5.17
CA GLY A 83 12.17 -18.12 -4.04
C GLY A 83 12.25 -17.38 -2.71
N TYR A 84 13.34 -16.65 -2.53
CA TYR A 84 13.59 -15.80 -1.38
C TYR A 84 12.72 -14.53 -1.41
N ASP A 85 12.65 -13.87 -2.57
CA ASP A 85 11.95 -12.59 -2.76
C ASP A 85 10.42 -12.72 -2.83
N GLN A 86 9.90 -13.94 -2.89
CA GLN A 86 8.48 -14.24 -3.05
C GLN A 86 7.84 -13.51 -4.24
N THR A 87 8.52 -13.55 -5.39
CA THR A 87 8.06 -12.92 -6.64
C THR A 87 7.69 -13.97 -7.72
N PRO A 88 6.85 -13.64 -8.71
CA PRO A 88 6.51 -14.59 -9.78
C PRO A 88 7.65 -14.93 -10.75
N ARG A 89 8.61 -14.01 -10.91
CA ARG A 89 9.78 -14.12 -11.81
C ARG A 89 11.06 -13.57 -11.16
N ASN A 90 12.23 -13.99 -11.66
CA ASN A 90 13.55 -13.59 -11.14
C ASN A 90 13.86 -12.13 -11.51
N GLN A 91 13.48 -11.19 -10.64
CA GLN A 91 13.77 -9.77 -10.79
C GLN A 91 13.43 -9.02 -9.51
N GLN A 92 13.75 -7.73 -9.49
CA GLN A 92 13.29 -6.79 -8.48
C GLN A 92 11.90 -6.24 -8.82
N ASN A 93 11.15 -5.84 -7.79
CA ASN A 93 9.93 -5.06 -7.97
C ASN A 93 10.18 -3.60 -7.60
N LEU A 94 9.45 -2.71 -8.27
CA LEU A 94 9.31 -1.33 -7.81
C LEU A 94 8.45 -1.32 -6.55
N VAL A 95 8.84 -0.52 -5.56
CA VAL A 95 8.05 -0.31 -4.36
C VAL A 95 7.59 1.14 -4.31
N LEU A 96 6.28 1.33 -4.22
CA LEU A 96 5.69 2.62 -3.87
C LEU A 96 5.48 2.67 -2.35
N GLN A 97 6.20 3.55 -1.67
CA GLN A 97 6.07 3.80 -0.24
C GLN A 97 5.07 4.94 -0.01
N ILE A 98 4.07 4.71 0.84
CA ILE A 98 3.13 5.72 1.32
C ILE A 98 3.54 6.09 2.73
N ASN A 99 4.09 7.30 2.88
CA ASN A 99 4.64 7.73 4.15
C ASN A 99 3.74 8.73 4.85
N PHE A 100 3.77 8.71 6.18
CA PHE A 100 3.05 9.66 7.01
C PHE A 100 3.47 11.11 6.75
N GLY A 101 2.50 12.02 6.90
CA GLY A 101 2.71 13.46 6.92
C GLY A 101 3.35 13.96 8.22
N ASN A 102 3.67 15.25 8.24
CA ASN A 102 4.35 15.88 9.39
C ASN A 102 3.48 15.88 10.65
N GLU A 103 2.17 16.04 10.52
CA GLU A 103 1.22 16.03 11.64
C GLU A 103 1.28 14.71 12.42
N HIS A 104 1.22 13.58 11.70
CA HIS A 104 1.41 12.27 12.33
C HIS A 104 2.77 12.17 13.02
N ASN A 105 3.85 12.63 12.38
CA ASN A 105 5.18 12.54 12.98
C ASN A 105 5.28 13.37 14.26
N GLN A 106 4.65 14.54 14.32
CA GLN A 106 4.57 15.35 15.54
C GLN A 106 3.88 14.59 16.67
N HIS A 107 2.71 13.99 16.39
CA HIS A 107 2.01 13.16 17.38
C HIS A 107 2.82 11.93 17.81
N TYR A 108 3.49 11.27 16.86
CA TYR A 108 4.36 10.13 17.14
C TYR A 108 5.50 10.54 18.09
N HIS A 109 6.16 11.66 17.83
CA HIS A 109 7.24 12.15 18.70
C HIS A 109 6.74 12.64 20.06
N SER A 110 5.60 13.35 20.10
CA SER A 110 5.08 13.92 21.35
C SER A 110 4.50 12.84 22.28
N LEU A 111 3.80 11.85 21.71
CA LEU A 111 3.10 10.82 22.50
C LEU A 111 3.98 9.61 22.79
N LEU A 112 4.77 9.14 21.82
CA LEU A 112 5.55 7.90 21.99
C LEU A 112 6.99 8.13 22.41
N LYS A 113 7.49 9.37 22.29
CA LYS A 113 8.85 9.78 22.68
C LYS A 113 9.91 8.76 22.25
N PRO A 114 10.02 8.49 20.93
CA PRO A 114 10.96 7.51 20.43
C PRO A 114 12.40 7.95 20.68
N TYR A 115 13.24 7.03 21.17
CA TYR A 115 14.64 7.31 21.49
C TYR A 115 15.63 6.74 20.46
N ASP A 116 15.13 6.09 19.40
CA ASP A 116 15.93 5.65 18.26
C ASP A 116 15.36 6.16 16.93
N SER A 117 16.19 6.16 15.88
CA SER A 117 15.80 6.64 14.55
C SER A 117 14.96 5.62 13.76
N TYR A 118 14.90 4.38 14.22
CA TYR A 118 14.27 3.28 13.52
C TYR A 118 12.79 3.16 13.89
N GLY A 119 12.42 3.44 15.12
CA GLY A 119 11.06 3.35 15.61
C GLY A 119 10.58 1.91 15.81
N PRO A 120 9.55 1.71 16.65
CA PRO A 120 9.16 0.40 17.16
C PRO A 120 8.35 -0.46 16.18
N PHE A 121 7.76 0.16 15.14
CA PHE A 121 6.72 -0.47 14.31
C PHE A 121 7.18 -0.87 12.91
N GLU A 122 8.48 -0.67 12.64
CA GLU A 122 9.13 -0.91 11.37
C GLU A 122 9.85 -2.29 11.37
N TYR A 123 9.98 -2.94 10.21
CA TYR A 123 10.68 -4.22 10.07
C TYR A 123 11.80 -4.14 9.03
N ARG A 124 13.04 -4.52 9.41
CA ARG A 124 14.25 -4.17 8.65
C ARG A 124 14.31 -4.84 7.28
N GLY A 125 13.68 -6.00 7.16
CA GLY A 125 13.58 -6.72 5.89
C GLY A 125 12.46 -6.21 4.99
N HIS A 126 11.72 -5.17 5.37
CA HIS A 126 10.65 -4.58 4.55
C HIS A 126 11.12 -3.29 3.85
N PRO A 127 10.53 -2.95 2.70
CA PRO A 127 10.97 -1.81 1.89
C PRO A 127 10.33 -0.52 2.44
N ILE A 128 10.73 -0.16 3.65
CA ILE A 128 10.26 1.01 4.39
C ILE A 128 11.25 2.16 4.27
N ARG A 129 10.75 3.38 4.42
CA ARG A 129 11.60 4.56 4.43
C ARG A 129 12.41 4.60 5.72
N GLN A 130 13.73 4.53 5.57
CA GLN A 130 14.64 4.75 6.69
C GLN A 130 14.70 6.25 7.03
N ASN A 131 14.89 6.57 8.32
CA ASN A 131 14.99 7.91 8.94
C ASN A 131 13.66 8.54 9.39
N ASN A 132 13.63 9.87 9.49
CA ASN A 132 12.60 10.67 10.20
C ASN A 132 11.19 10.59 9.61
N ARG A 133 11.01 10.01 8.41
CA ARG A 133 9.71 9.90 7.78
C ARG A 133 9.28 8.45 7.74
N LYS A 134 8.27 8.14 8.55
CA LYS A 134 7.78 6.78 8.79
C LYS A 134 6.82 6.32 7.70
N THR A 135 6.95 5.04 7.31
CA THR A 135 6.11 4.44 6.27
C THR A 135 4.81 3.91 6.88
N LEU A 136 3.67 4.38 6.38
CA LEU A 136 2.36 3.83 6.75
C LEU A 136 2.17 2.47 6.06
N SER A 137 2.38 2.44 4.75
CA SER A 137 2.14 1.27 3.90
C SER A 137 3.02 1.32 2.66
N TRP A 138 3.12 0.18 1.98
CA TRP A 138 3.88 0.07 0.73
C TRP A 138 3.18 -0.87 -0.25
N VAL A 139 3.43 -0.65 -1.53
CA VAL A 139 2.88 -1.43 -2.64
C VAL A 139 4.01 -1.93 -3.53
N ARG A 140 4.10 -3.26 -3.72
CA ARG A 140 5.02 -3.88 -4.68
C ARG A 140 4.38 -3.92 -6.06
N ILE A 141 5.14 -3.47 -7.06
CA ILE A 141 4.71 -3.36 -8.45
C ILE A 141 5.75 -4.04 -9.32
N ASP A 142 5.31 -5.08 -10.04
CA ASP A 142 6.02 -5.60 -11.20
C ASP A 142 5.46 -4.89 -12.45
N PHE A 143 6.30 -4.52 -13.41
CA PHE A 143 5.84 -3.95 -14.66
C PHE A 143 6.74 -4.35 -15.83
N ASP A 144 6.17 -4.30 -17.02
CA ASP A 144 6.90 -4.46 -18.27
C ASP A 144 6.47 -3.37 -19.27
N PRO A 145 7.36 -2.42 -19.60
CA PRO A 145 7.07 -1.38 -20.58
C PRO A 145 6.75 -1.92 -21.97
N THR A 146 7.31 -3.09 -22.33
CA THR A 146 7.13 -3.69 -23.66
C THR A 146 5.70 -4.18 -23.87
N THR A 147 5.13 -4.88 -22.89
CA THR A 147 3.72 -5.29 -22.96
C THR A 147 2.76 -4.18 -22.53
N GLY A 148 3.25 -3.11 -21.90
CA GLY A 148 2.40 -2.04 -21.36
C GLY A 148 1.51 -2.55 -20.23
N GLU A 149 2.03 -3.47 -19.41
CA GLU A 149 1.30 -4.11 -18.31
C GLU A 149 2.05 -3.94 -16.99
N ALA A 150 1.27 -3.77 -15.92
CA ALA A 150 1.77 -3.82 -14.55
C ALA A 150 1.03 -4.88 -13.75
N LEU A 151 1.65 -5.40 -12.72
CA LEU A 151 1.08 -6.30 -11.74
C LEU A 151 1.35 -5.74 -10.34
N ILE A 152 0.28 -5.39 -9.64
CA ILE A 152 0.32 -5.10 -8.22
C ILE A 152 0.50 -6.43 -7.50
N GLU A 153 1.73 -6.63 -7.03
CA GLU A 153 2.18 -7.86 -6.41
C GLU A 153 1.59 -8.01 -5.01
N GLU A 154 1.57 -6.91 -4.26
CA GLU A 154 1.23 -6.90 -2.86
C GLU A 154 0.99 -5.48 -2.34
N VAL A 155 0.04 -5.34 -1.41
CA VAL A 155 -0.23 -4.11 -0.66
C VAL A 155 -0.14 -4.47 0.83
N GLN A 156 0.82 -3.87 1.56
CA GLN A 156 1.04 -4.15 2.98
C GLN A 156 1.05 -2.89 3.83
N ASN A 157 0.76 -3.10 5.12
CA ASN A 157 0.86 -2.11 6.17
C ASN A 157 1.46 -2.78 7.42
N ASP A 158 2.69 -2.41 7.75
CA ASP A 158 3.36 -2.91 8.95
C ASP A 158 3.00 -2.09 10.18
N TRP A 159 2.94 -0.77 10.02
CA TRP A 159 2.80 0.17 11.11
C TRP A 159 1.53 -0.07 11.93
N ILE A 160 0.36 -0.03 11.29
CA ILE A 160 -0.94 -0.21 11.95
C ILE A 160 -1.08 -1.63 12.46
N ARG A 161 -0.61 -2.63 11.69
CA ARG A 161 -0.64 -4.04 12.11
C ARG A 161 0.15 -4.22 13.41
N ARG A 162 1.35 -3.66 13.47
CA ARG A 162 2.24 -3.77 14.63
C ARG A 162 1.72 -3.00 15.83
N VAL A 163 1.28 -1.75 15.65
CA VAL A 163 0.65 -0.96 16.73
C VAL A 163 -0.56 -1.68 17.31
N THR A 164 -1.41 -2.26 16.45
CA THR A 164 -2.61 -2.99 16.92
C THR A 164 -2.23 -4.21 17.76
N TRP A 165 -1.24 -4.98 17.33
CA TRP A 165 -0.76 -6.14 18.09
C TRP A 165 -0.11 -5.73 19.41
N ASP A 166 0.73 -4.69 19.38
CA ASP A 166 1.42 -4.21 20.57
C ASP A 166 0.46 -3.56 21.57
N MET A 167 -0.59 -2.86 21.12
CA MET A 167 -1.66 -2.35 22.00
C MET A 167 -2.35 -3.49 22.76
N GLN A 168 -2.68 -4.60 22.08
CA GLN A 168 -3.26 -5.78 22.74
C GLN A 168 -2.31 -6.41 23.76
N ARG A 169 -1.00 -6.39 23.51
CA ARG A 169 0.01 -6.90 24.46
C ARG A 169 0.12 -5.98 25.67
N VAL A 170 0.27 -4.68 25.44
CA VAL A 170 0.39 -3.67 26.49
C VAL A 170 -0.85 -3.67 27.39
N THR A 171 -2.05 -3.65 26.84
CA THR A 171 -3.30 -3.68 27.64
C THR A 171 -3.40 -4.92 28.51
N ARG A 172 -3.02 -6.11 28.01
CA ARG A 172 -3.02 -7.34 28.81
C ARG A 172 -2.05 -7.28 29.98
N CYS A 173 -0.83 -6.76 29.75
CA CYS A 173 0.17 -6.61 30.80
C CYS A 173 -0.26 -5.56 31.84
N TYR A 174 -0.78 -4.42 31.36
CA TYR A 174 -1.26 -3.33 32.22
C TYR A 174 -2.43 -3.77 33.12
N ALA A 175 -3.37 -4.56 32.59
CA ALA A 175 -4.48 -5.12 33.38
C ALA A 175 -4.01 -6.06 34.50
N GLY A 176 -2.89 -6.78 34.30
CA GLY A 176 -2.30 -7.63 35.33
C GLY A 176 -1.42 -6.88 36.33
N LYS A 177 -0.82 -5.76 35.91
CA LYS A 177 0.07 -4.91 36.72
C LYS A 177 -0.03 -3.46 36.24
N ASN A 178 -0.72 -2.62 37.00
CA ASN A 178 -1.06 -1.22 36.66
C ASN A 178 0.15 -0.25 36.59
N THR A 179 1.37 -0.77 36.59
CA THR A 179 2.64 -0.02 36.59
C THR A 179 3.52 -0.33 35.37
N VAL A 180 3.11 -1.26 34.51
CA VAL A 180 3.89 -1.63 33.30
C VAL A 180 3.80 -0.51 32.27
N LYS A 181 4.95 -0.04 31.80
CA LYS A 181 5.02 0.97 30.74
C LYS A 181 5.06 0.30 29.37
N PRO A 182 4.47 0.92 28.32
CA PRO A 182 4.64 0.49 26.93
C PRO A 182 6.10 0.20 26.54
N GLY A 183 7.06 1.02 26.97
CA GLY A 183 8.49 0.84 26.69
C GLY A 183 9.08 -0.46 27.21
N ASP A 184 8.50 -1.06 28.27
CA ASP A 184 8.93 -2.36 28.81
C ASP A 184 8.59 -3.53 27.87
N ILE A 185 7.65 -3.31 26.94
CA ILE A 185 7.12 -4.33 26.02
C ILE A 185 7.52 -4.03 24.58
N ILE A 186 7.61 -2.75 24.26
CA ILE A 186 7.84 -2.21 22.92
C ILE A 186 9.16 -1.43 22.98
N HIS A 187 10.23 -2.04 22.49
CA HIS A 187 11.52 -1.37 22.38
C HIS A 187 11.44 -0.16 21.44
N GLY A 188 12.08 0.94 21.82
CA GLY A 188 12.25 2.14 20.99
C GLY A 188 11.32 3.29 21.34
N ILE A 189 10.51 3.18 22.39
CA ILE A 189 9.59 4.22 22.87
C ILE A 189 9.65 4.40 24.38
N ASP A 190 9.38 5.62 24.84
CA ASP A 190 9.29 5.96 26.26
C ASP A 190 8.01 6.76 26.51
N CYS A 191 6.90 6.07 26.77
CA CYS A 191 5.62 6.72 26.97
C CYS A 191 4.79 6.00 28.03
N GLU A 192 3.78 6.70 28.52
CA GLU A 192 2.80 6.18 29.45
C GLU A 192 1.68 5.42 28.74
N TYR A 193 1.01 4.51 29.45
CA TYR A 193 -0.07 3.69 28.89
C TYR A 193 -1.13 4.51 28.15
N ASN A 194 -1.58 5.61 28.77
CA ASN A 194 -2.61 6.46 28.18
C ASN A 194 -2.13 7.22 26.94
N GLU A 195 -0.84 7.57 26.86
CA GLU A 195 -0.26 8.22 25.68
C GLU A 195 -0.22 7.23 24.50
N PHE A 196 0.25 5.99 24.76
CA PHE A 196 0.26 4.94 23.73
C PHE A 196 -1.15 4.57 23.28
N LYS A 197 -2.10 4.44 24.23
CA LYS A 197 -3.51 4.18 23.94
C LYS A 197 -4.11 5.30 23.07
N HIS A 198 -3.87 6.56 23.42
CA HIS A 198 -4.36 7.70 22.65
C HIS A 198 -3.79 7.70 21.24
N TYR A 199 -2.49 7.45 21.08
CA TYR A 199 -1.86 7.32 19.77
C TYR A 199 -2.49 6.18 18.94
N ALA A 200 -2.65 5.00 19.54
CA ALA A 200 -3.15 3.82 18.86
C ALA A 200 -4.64 3.92 18.49
N GLU A 201 -5.48 4.46 19.37
CA GLU A 201 -6.95 4.43 19.25
C GLU A 201 -7.54 5.73 18.70
N VAL A 202 -6.85 6.87 18.84
CA VAL A 202 -7.34 8.19 18.39
C VAL A 202 -6.55 8.67 17.19
N ILE A 203 -5.22 8.83 17.33
CA ILE A 203 -4.38 9.40 16.25
C ILE A 203 -4.35 8.48 15.03
N LEU A 204 -4.23 7.16 15.22
CA LEU A 204 -4.14 6.21 14.10
C LEU A 204 -5.49 5.78 13.52
N GLU A 205 -6.61 6.13 14.14
CA GLU A 205 -7.94 5.73 13.68
C GLU A 205 -8.30 6.17 12.25
N PRO A 206 -8.07 7.43 11.83
CA PRO A 206 -8.35 7.81 10.44
C PRO A 206 -7.45 7.04 9.45
N TYR A 207 -6.21 6.71 9.82
CA TYR A 207 -5.30 5.92 8.98
C TYR A 207 -5.73 4.45 8.89
N LYS A 208 -6.19 3.85 10.00
CA LYS A 208 -6.73 2.48 10.06
C LYS A 208 -7.85 2.25 9.05
N ARG A 209 -8.73 3.23 8.90
CA ARG A 209 -9.87 3.15 7.97
C ARG A 209 -9.48 3.29 6.52
N LEU A 210 -8.42 4.04 6.22
CA LEU A 210 -8.15 4.54 4.88
C LEU A 210 -6.94 3.89 4.19
N TRP A 211 -5.98 3.34 4.94
CA TRP A 211 -4.68 2.95 4.40
C TRP A 211 -4.77 2.01 3.18
N ALA A 212 -5.72 1.07 3.17
CA ALA A 212 -5.83 0.09 2.09
C ALA A 212 -6.30 0.72 0.78
N GLU A 213 -7.40 1.49 0.84
CA GLU A 213 -7.92 2.26 -0.30
C GLU A 213 -6.88 3.28 -0.78
N LEU A 214 -6.27 4.02 0.15
CA LEU A 214 -5.19 4.97 -0.07
C LEU A 214 -4.03 4.36 -0.87
N SER A 215 -3.54 3.20 -0.43
CA SER A 215 -2.34 2.57 -1.01
C SER A 215 -2.62 2.07 -2.43
N LEU A 216 -3.74 1.39 -2.63
CA LEU A 216 -4.10 0.88 -3.96
C LEU A 216 -4.36 2.02 -4.94
N LEU A 217 -5.03 3.07 -4.50
CA LEU A 217 -5.26 4.26 -5.32
C LEU A 217 -3.96 4.96 -5.72
N ALA A 218 -3.07 5.20 -4.76
CA ALA A 218 -1.77 5.80 -5.03
C ALA A 218 -0.98 4.96 -6.04
N ALA A 219 -1.03 3.62 -5.92
CA ALA A 219 -0.38 2.71 -6.86
C ALA A 219 -1.00 2.79 -8.26
N ILE A 220 -2.33 2.75 -8.40
CA ILE A 220 -3.01 2.86 -9.70
C ILE A 220 -2.67 4.19 -10.37
N GLN A 221 -2.70 5.29 -9.62
CA GLN A 221 -2.37 6.61 -10.16
C GLN A 221 -0.91 6.73 -10.55
N PHE A 222 -0.01 6.16 -9.76
CA PHE A 222 1.40 6.11 -10.09
C PHE A 222 1.63 5.31 -11.38
N ILE A 223 1.08 4.10 -11.48
CA ILE A 223 1.20 3.24 -12.66
C ILE A 223 0.66 3.94 -13.91
N ARG A 224 -0.52 4.56 -13.83
CA ARG A 224 -1.14 5.25 -14.98
C ARG A 224 -0.39 6.53 -15.37
N ASN A 225 -0.19 7.41 -14.40
CA ASN A 225 0.23 8.80 -14.69
C ASN A 225 1.74 8.98 -14.71
N LYS A 226 2.50 8.07 -14.07
CA LYS A 226 3.97 8.13 -14.02
C LYS A 226 4.63 7.05 -14.87
N LEU A 227 4.09 5.83 -14.89
CA LEU A 227 4.63 4.77 -15.75
C LEU A 227 3.98 4.73 -17.14
N GLY A 228 2.83 5.40 -17.35
CA GLY A 228 2.12 5.39 -18.63
C GLY A 228 1.46 4.06 -18.96
N ILE A 229 1.22 3.20 -17.96
CA ILE A 229 0.69 1.84 -18.14
C ILE A 229 -0.82 1.82 -17.90
N SER A 230 -1.58 1.31 -18.87
CA SER A 230 -3.05 1.27 -18.84
C SER A 230 -3.64 -0.05 -18.34
N THR A 231 -2.93 -1.17 -18.56
CA THR A 231 -3.38 -2.49 -18.11
C THR A 231 -2.72 -2.88 -16.80
N ILE A 232 -3.52 -2.96 -15.75
CA ILE A 232 -3.05 -3.25 -14.39
C ILE A 232 -3.67 -4.56 -13.92
N TYR A 233 -2.81 -5.51 -13.58
CA TYR A 233 -3.18 -6.75 -12.92
C TYR A 233 -2.99 -6.64 -11.41
N TYR A 234 -3.72 -7.46 -10.66
CA TYR A 234 -3.57 -7.64 -9.23
C TYR A 234 -3.77 -9.14 -8.91
N HIS A 235 -2.95 -9.70 -8.02
CA HIS A 235 -3.07 -11.13 -7.68
C HIS A 235 -4.42 -11.46 -7.02
N THR A 236 -5.07 -12.53 -7.45
CA THR A 236 -6.02 -13.22 -6.57
C THR A 236 -5.27 -13.90 -5.43
N PHE A 237 -5.96 -14.12 -4.31
CA PHE A 237 -5.38 -14.83 -3.16
C PHE A 237 -4.77 -16.18 -3.56
N ASP A 238 -5.52 -17.00 -4.31
CA ASP A 238 -5.11 -18.36 -4.64
C ASP A 238 -3.96 -18.40 -5.64
N THR A 239 -4.01 -17.59 -6.70
CA THR A 239 -2.95 -17.55 -7.72
C THR A 239 -1.68 -16.97 -7.12
N GLY A 240 -1.77 -15.85 -6.39
CA GLY A 240 -0.63 -15.19 -5.76
C GLY A 240 0.07 -16.10 -4.76
N ARG A 241 -0.68 -16.79 -3.88
CA ARG A 241 -0.10 -17.73 -2.91
C ARG A 241 0.66 -18.87 -3.61
N LYS A 242 0.06 -19.48 -4.63
CA LYS A 242 0.64 -20.62 -5.35
C LYS A 242 1.87 -20.21 -6.16
N ILE A 243 1.78 -19.11 -6.93
CA ILE A 243 2.87 -18.68 -7.80
C ILE A 243 4.05 -18.11 -7.03
N LYS A 244 3.85 -17.59 -5.82
CA LYS A 244 4.94 -17.08 -4.98
C LYS A 244 5.45 -18.11 -3.97
N LYS A 245 4.82 -19.29 -3.88
CA LYS A 245 5.09 -20.30 -2.86
C LYS A 245 5.03 -19.74 -1.43
N ILE A 246 4.06 -18.87 -1.15
CA ILE A 246 3.93 -18.27 0.18
C ILE A 246 3.32 -19.28 1.14
N TYR A 247 4.07 -19.60 2.20
CA TYR A 247 3.62 -20.41 3.33
C TYR A 247 3.19 -19.46 4.45
N GLY A 248 1.89 -19.24 4.62
CA GLY A 248 1.35 -18.36 5.65
C GLY A 248 -0.07 -17.84 5.38
N LEU A 249 -0.62 -17.13 6.35
CA LEU A 249 -1.92 -16.46 6.25
C LEU A 249 -1.75 -15.06 5.67
N LEU A 250 -1.80 -14.93 4.34
CA LEU A 250 -2.01 -13.63 3.72
C LEU A 250 -3.40 -13.09 4.14
N PRO A 251 -3.56 -11.78 4.40
CA PRO A 251 -4.85 -11.22 4.76
C PRO A 251 -5.83 -11.32 3.58
N LYS A 252 -6.71 -12.33 3.58
CA LYS A 252 -7.64 -12.63 2.47
C LYS A 252 -8.43 -11.42 1.99
N SER A 253 -8.83 -10.51 2.90
CA SER A 253 -9.59 -9.30 2.56
C SER A 253 -8.86 -8.38 1.57
N MET A 254 -7.54 -8.23 1.70
CA MET A 254 -6.70 -7.42 0.81
C MET A 254 -6.65 -7.96 -0.61
N TYR A 255 -6.81 -9.27 -0.77
CA TYR A 255 -6.76 -9.96 -2.07
C TYR A 255 -8.15 -10.28 -2.64
N THR A 256 -9.24 -9.79 -2.01
CA THR A 256 -10.61 -10.15 -2.43
C THR A 256 -11.55 -8.96 -2.52
N LYS A 257 -11.61 -8.11 -1.48
CA LYS A 257 -12.54 -6.98 -1.43
C LYS A 257 -11.95 -5.73 -2.07
N LEU A 258 -10.71 -5.41 -1.71
CA LEU A 258 -10.04 -4.19 -2.13
C LEU A 258 -9.98 -4.02 -3.66
N PRO A 259 -9.48 -4.97 -4.47
CA PRO A 259 -9.42 -4.77 -5.93
C PRO A 259 -10.81 -4.54 -6.55
N LYS A 260 -11.86 -5.22 -6.08
CA LYS A 260 -13.22 -5.04 -6.59
C LYS A 260 -13.78 -3.63 -6.34
N GLN A 261 -13.42 -3.00 -5.21
CA GLN A 261 -13.81 -1.61 -4.91
C GLN A 261 -13.24 -0.61 -5.92
N PHE A 262 -12.18 -0.98 -6.64
CA PHE A 262 -11.53 -0.17 -7.67
C PHE A 262 -11.90 -0.61 -9.09
N GLY A 263 -12.93 -1.45 -9.25
CA GLY A 263 -13.41 -1.88 -10.56
C GLY A 263 -12.55 -2.92 -11.24
N PHE A 264 -11.66 -3.60 -10.51
CA PHE A 264 -10.96 -4.74 -11.09
C PHE A 264 -11.94 -5.90 -11.31
N GLU A 265 -11.86 -6.47 -12.50
CA GLU A 265 -12.63 -7.64 -12.89
C GLU A 265 -11.79 -8.91 -12.76
N VAL A 266 -12.44 -10.02 -12.41
CA VAL A 266 -11.74 -11.31 -12.36
C VAL A 266 -11.55 -11.83 -13.78
N THR A 267 -10.34 -12.24 -14.13
CA THR A 267 -10.00 -12.83 -15.43
C THR A 267 -9.13 -14.07 -15.27
N SER A 268 -9.23 -15.00 -16.21
CA SER A 268 -8.32 -16.14 -16.35
C SER A 268 -7.08 -15.80 -17.20
N GLN A 269 -7.08 -14.66 -17.88
CA GLN A 269 -5.94 -14.19 -18.68
C GLN A 269 -4.81 -13.76 -17.77
N SER A 270 -3.63 -14.37 -17.94
CA SER A 270 -2.44 -13.99 -17.18
C SER A 270 -1.76 -12.77 -17.81
N PRO A 271 -0.99 -11.99 -17.03
CA PRO A 271 -0.15 -10.93 -17.61
C PRO A 271 0.80 -11.50 -18.66
N ARG A 272 0.86 -10.88 -19.85
CA ARG A 272 1.65 -11.40 -20.98
C ARG A 272 3.13 -11.45 -20.64
N PHE A 273 3.64 -10.48 -19.89
CA PHE A 273 5.05 -10.47 -19.50
C PHE A 273 5.43 -11.68 -18.60
N LEU A 274 4.48 -12.20 -17.80
CA LEU A 274 4.70 -13.44 -17.03
C LEU A 274 4.64 -14.69 -17.91
N GLU A 275 3.78 -14.71 -18.93
CA GLU A 275 3.68 -15.81 -19.89
C GLU A 275 4.91 -15.89 -20.82
N GLN A 276 5.47 -14.73 -21.17
CA GLN A 276 6.70 -14.65 -21.97
C GLN A 276 7.92 -15.07 -21.16
N HIS A 277 7.91 -14.87 -19.83
CA HIS A 277 9.01 -15.26 -18.95
C HIS A 277 9.02 -16.78 -18.67
N LYS A 278 10.04 -17.49 -19.16
CA LYS A 278 10.17 -18.96 -19.12
C LYS A 278 9.85 -19.61 -17.76
N LYS A 279 10.42 -19.10 -16.66
CA LYS A 279 10.19 -19.67 -15.31
C LYS A 279 8.77 -19.41 -14.81
N ALA A 280 8.31 -18.16 -14.82
CA ALA A 280 6.94 -17.79 -14.46
C ALA A 280 5.90 -18.60 -15.25
N ARG A 281 6.05 -18.70 -16.58
CA ARG A 281 5.19 -19.55 -17.42
C ARG A 281 5.13 -21.00 -16.94
N ARG A 282 6.27 -21.61 -16.57
CA ARG A 282 6.30 -22.98 -16.04
C ARG A 282 5.45 -23.11 -14.77
N TYR A 283 5.53 -22.15 -13.86
CA TYR A 283 4.75 -22.16 -12.62
C TYR A 283 3.27 -21.89 -12.87
N LEU A 284 2.94 -20.95 -13.77
CA LEU A 284 1.56 -20.69 -14.18
C LEU A 284 0.88 -21.95 -14.72
N LYS A 285 1.57 -22.69 -15.60
CA LYS A 285 1.07 -23.97 -16.14
C LYS A 285 0.85 -25.05 -15.08
N ALA A 286 1.56 -25.00 -13.96
CA ALA A 286 1.40 -25.95 -12.86
C ALA A 286 0.21 -25.61 -11.95
N ILE A 287 -0.33 -24.40 -12.03
CA ILE A 287 -1.46 -23.95 -11.23
C ILE A 287 -2.75 -24.25 -12.01
N LYS A 288 -3.59 -25.14 -11.47
CA LYS A 288 -4.95 -25.33 -11.98
C LYS A 288 -5.77 -24.05 -11.77
N ASN A 289 -6.41 -23.56 -12.82
CA ASN A 289 -7.31 -22.40 -12.84
C ASN A 289 -6.67 -21.13 -12.26
N THR A 290 -5.65 -20.61 -12.93
CA THR A 290 -5.10 -19.28 -12.61
C THR A 290 -6.17 -18.19 -12.79
N GLN A 291 -6.28 -17.32 -11.80
CA GLN A 291 -7.17 -16.17 -11.82
C GLN A 291 -6.45 -14.91 -11.37
N TRP A 292 -6.83 -13.79 -11.97
CA TRP A 292 -6.26 -12.48 -11.74
C TRP A 292 -7.38 -11.46 -11.59
N TYR A 293 -7.08 -10.37 -10.90
CA TYR A 293 -7.85 -9.14 -11.04
C TYR A 293 -7.20 -8.33 -12.16
N ARG A 294 -8.01 -7.77 -13.05
CA ARG A 294 -7.56 -6.92 -14.16
C ARG A 294 -8.36 -5.63 -14.17
N LEU A 295 -7.65 -4.51 -14.29
CA LEU A 295 -8.17 -3.18 -14.53
C LEU A 295 -7.65 -2.72 -15.90
N SER A 296 -8.55 -2.58 -16.85
CA SER A 296 -8.26 -2.03 -18.18
C SER A 296 -9.28 -0.94 -18.47
N ILE A 297 -8.81 0.30 -18.37
CA ILE A 297 -9.56 1.54 -18.70
C ILE A 297 -8.59 2.46 -19.37
#